data_AF-A0A4Z1GF53-F1
#
_entry.id   AF-A0A4Z1GF53-F1
#
_cell.length_a   1.000
_cell.length_b   1.000
_cell.length_c   1.000
_cell.angle_alpha   90.00
_cell.angle_beta   90.00
_cell.angle_gamma   90.00
#
_symmetry.space_group_name_H-M   'P 1'
#
loop_
_entity.id
_entity.type
_entity.pdbx_description
1 polymer ?
#
loop_
_entity_poly.entity_id
_entity_poly.type
_entity_poly.pdbx_seq_one_letter_code
_entity_poly.pdbx_strand_id
1 'polypeptide(L)'
;MRSNNVVQILFLTSLILLAIFIAIPSKARSKVSFSIPTLGNFNFIPISRPNLNTFMQQSEIIYQRGVTKRREIRHNFPDRGFFPAKDEITFKETPWSIWDLVTPSYDCPWEMERLGRIGEGGWWICGISKFIEKEPCVVYSFGVGNDSSFEAEILSRTKCEIWGHDQHVPGFNFGEEVTEEMRARAHFERNGANSATDDANRLVTIQDMMKRNGHDYM
;
A
#
# COMPACT_ATOMS: atom_id res chain seq x y z
N MET A 1 -12.00 -69.18 -12.39
CA MET A 1 -12.10 -67.78 -12.86
C MET A 1 -13.38 -67.19 -12.29
N ARG A 2 -13.26 -66.43 -11.19
CA ARG A 2 -14.39 -65.89 -10.42
C ARG A 2 -14.67 -64.48 -10.96
N SER A 3 -15.89 -64.28 -11.40
CA SER A 3 -16.32 -63.19 -12.28
C SER A 3 -16.09 -61.78 -11.69
N ASN A 4 -15.50 -60.90 -12.51
CA ASN A 4 -15.25 -59.46 -12.31
C ASN A 4 -16.53 -58.59 -12.29
N ASN A 5 -17.72 -59.20 -12.29
CA ASN A 5 -18.97 -58.48 -12.46
C ASN A 5 -19.25 -57.50 -11.32
N VAL A 6 -18.81 -57.80 -10.09
CA VAL A 6 -19.06 -56.91 -8.92
C VAL A 6 -18.27 -55.60 -9.05
N VAL A 7 -17.02 -55.66 -9.49
CA VAL A 7 -16.17 -54.47 -9.68
C VAL A 7 -16.68 -53.62 -10.86
N GLN A 8 -17.12 -54.27 -11.95
CA GLN A 8 -17.72 -53.57 -13.07
C GLN A 8 -19.05 -52.90 -12.72
N ILE A 9 -19.90 -53.56 -11.92
CA ILE A 9 -21.15 -52.97 -11.43
C ILE A 9 -20.86 -51.76 -10.55
N LEU A 10 -19.90 -51.86 -9.62
CA LEU A 10 -19.52 -50.72 -8.77
C LEU A 10 -18.98 -49.54 -9.59
N PHE A 11 -18.14 -49.80 -10.60
CA PHE A 11 -17.65 -48.76 -11.51
C PHE A 11 -18.78 -48.10 -12.31
N LEU A 12 -19.70 -48.89 -12.86
CA LEU A 12 -20.84 -48.37 -13.61
C LEU A 12 -21.77 -47.55 -12.71
N THR A 13 -22.05 -48.00 -11.49
CA THR A 13 -22.87 -47.24 -10.53
C THR A 13 -22.21 -45.92 -10.12
N SER A 14 -20.90 -45.90 -9.93
CA SER A 14 -20.16 -44.67 -9.63
C SER A 14 -20.17 -43.67 -10.78
N LEU A 15 -20.05 -44.15 -12.03
CA LEU A 15 -20.13 -43.30 -13.22
C LEU A 15 -21.53 -42.71 -13.41
N ILE A 16 -22.58 -43.49 -13.14
CA ILE A 16 -23.97 -43.03 -13.21
C ILE A 16 -24.23 -41.97 -12.12
N LEU A 17 -23.76 -42.19 -10.90
CA LEU A 17 -23.91 -41.21 -9.80
C LEU A 17 -23.15 -39.90 -10.10
N LEU A 18 -21.95 -39.99 -10.68
CA LEU A 18 -21.19 -38.81 -11.11
C LEU A 18 -21.90 -38.05 -12.25
N ALA A 19 -22.44 -38.78 -13.23
CA ALA A 19 -23.20 -38.19 -14.32
C ALA A 19 -24.47 -37.48 -13.81
N ILE A 20 -25.17 -38.07 -12.84
CA ILE A 20 -26.32 -37.44 -12.18
C ILE A 20 -25.87 -36.20 -11.40
N PHE A 21 -24.75 -36.24 -10.68
CA PHE A 21 -24.23 -35.10 -9.94
C PHE A 21 -23.84 -33.92 -10.85
N ILE A 22 -23.27 -34.19 -12.02
CA ILE A 22 -22.94 -33.18 -13.05
C ILE A 22 -24.20 -32.67 -13.76
N ALA A 23 -25.20 -33.54 -13.97
CA ALA A 23 -26.43 -33.20 -14.67
C ALA A 23 -27.48 -32.50 -13.79
N ILE A 24 -27.34 -32.50 -12.46
CA ILE A 24 -28.17 -31.69 -11.57
C ILE A 24 -27.66 -30.24 -11.65
N PRO A 25 -28.39 -29.32 -12.30
CA PRO A 25 -27.99 -27.92 -12.32
C PRO A 25 -28.07 -27.38 -10.89
N SER A 26 -26.93 -26.98 -10.32
CA SER A 26 -26.93 -26.30 -9.03
C SER A 26 -27.82 -25.05 -9.14
N LYS A 27 -28.80 -24.91 -8.23
CA LYS A 27 -29.59 -23.68 -8.09
C LYS A 27 -28.75 -22.48 -7.60
N ALA A 28 -27.44 -22.67 -7.41
CA ALA A 28 -26.48 -21.65 -7.01
C ALA A 28 -25.62 -21.13 -8.19
N ARG A 29 -26.06 -21.28 -9.44
CA ARG A 29 -25.43 -20.58 -10.57
C ARG A 29 -25.92 -19.12 -10.57
N SER A 30 -25.05 -18.23 -10.11
CA SER A 30 -25.16 -16.78 -10.29
C SER A 30 -25.72 -16.46 -11.68
N LYS A 31 -26.83 -15.71 -11.74
CA LYS A 31 -27.45 -15.20 -12.97
C LYS A 31 -26.71 -13.97 -13.54
N VAL A 32 -25.42 -13.83 -13.26
CA VAL A 32 -24.60 -12.76 -13.85
C VAL A 32 -23.81 -13.38 -15.00
N SER A 33 -24.17 -13.05 -16.23
CA SER A 33 -23.34 -13.40 -17.37
C SER A 33 -22.04 -12.60 -17.26
N PHE A 34 -20.94 -13.28 -16.92
CA PHE A 34 -19.61 -12.68 -17.02
C PHE A 34 -19.18 -12.73 -18.48
N SER A 35 -19.72 -11.82 -19.30
CA SER A 35 -19.09 -11.47 -20.56
C SER A 35 -17.85 -10.67 -20.21
N ILE A 36 -16.66 -11.25 -20.37
CA ILE A 36 -15.45 -10.42 -20.49
C ILE A 36 -15.66 -9.64 -21.79
N PRO A 37 -15.91 -8.32 -21.74
CA PRO A 37 -15.91 -7.57 -22.99
C PRO A 37 -14.53 -7.75 -23.60
N THR A 38 -14.46 -8.30 -24.81
CA THR A 38 -13.28 -8.16 -25.65
C THR A 38 -12.91 -6.69 -25.62
N LEU A 39 -11.74 -6.36 -25.05
CA LEU A 39 -11.23 -5.00 -24.99
C LEU A 39 -11.39 -4.41 -26.40
N GLY A 40 -12.31 -3.46 -26.56
CA GLY A 40 -12.47 -2.79 -27.84
C GLY A 40 -11.12 -2.18 -28.23
N ASN A 41 -10.82 -2.12 -29.52
CA ASN A 41 -9.68 -1.36 -30.00
C ASN A 41 -9.80 0.08 -29.46
N PHE A 42 -9.05 0.38 -28.40
CA PHE A 42 -8.97 1.72 -27.85
C PHE A 42 -8.20 2.56 -28.85
N ASN A 43 -8.90 3.40 -29.58
CA ASN A 43 -8.28 4.49 -30.32
C ASN A 43 -7.75 5.50 -29.29
N PHE A 44 -6.53 5.30 -28.84
CA PHE A 44 -5.83 6.28 -28.01
C PHE A 44 -5.57 7.52 -28.86
N ILE A 45 -6.33 8.58 -28.62
CA ILE A 45 -5.90 9.92 -29.02
C ILE A 45 -4.75 10.26 -28.06
N PRO A 46 -3.50 10.41 -28.52
CA PRO A 46 -2.39 10.74 -27.64
C PRO A 46 -2.57 12.18 -27.19
N ILE A 47 -3.28 12.38 -26.08
CA ILE A 47 -3.18 13.62 -25.32
C ILE A 47 -1.76 13.61 -24.77
N SER A 48 -0.90 14.45 -25.34
CA SER A 48 0.46 14.61 -24.82
C SER A 48 0.38 14.96 -23.35
N ARG A 49 1.05 14.18 -22.50
CA ARG A 49 1.24 14.58 -21.11
C ARG A 49 1.96 15.94 -21.10
N PRO A 50 1.57 16.87 -20.21
CA PRO A 50 2.40 18.05 -19.98
C PRO A 50 3.82 17.60 -19.62
N ASN A 51 4.82 18.41 -19.95
CA ASN A 51 6.19 18.10 -19.52
C ASN A 51 6.23 18.02 -17.98
N LEU A 52 7.21 17.27 -17.45
CA LEU A 52 7.30 16.97 -16.02
C LEU A 52 7.29 18.24 -15.15
N ASN A 53 8.00 19.29 -15.57
CA ASN A 53 8.05 20.54 -14.81
C ASN A 53 6.66 21.18 -14.68
N THR A 54 5.94 21.33 -15.79
CA THR A 54 4.58 21.87 -15.79
C THR A 54 3.62 21.02 -14.96
N PHE A 55 3.72 19.68 -15.04
CA PHE A 55 2.93 18.78 -14.20
C PHE A 55 3.19 18.99 -12.70
N MET A 56 4.47 19.09 -12.32
CA MET A 56 4.86 19.26 -10.91
C MET A 56 4.48 20.65 -10.38
N GLN A 57 4.60 21.70 -11.20
CA GLN A 57 4.13 23.05 -10.85
C GLN A 57 2.61 23.07 -10.62
N GLN A 58 1.84 22.37 -11.47
CA GLN A 58 0.40 22.26 -11.30
C GLN A 58 0.04 21.48 -10.02
N SER A 59 0.78 20.40 -9.72
CA SER A 59 0.61 19.62 -8.49
C SER A 59 0.88 20.45 -7.24
N GLU A 60 1.93 21.28 -7.26
CA GLU A 60 2.24 22.21 -6.17
C GLU A 60 1.14 23.26 -5.96
N ILE A 61 0.54 23.79 -7.03
CA ILE A 61 -0.59 24.72 -6.92
C ILE A 61 -1.80 24.04 -6.26
N ILE A 62 -2.10 22.79 -6.65
CA ILE A 62 -3.17 21.99 -6.05
C ILE A 62 -2.85 21.73 -4.56
N TYR A 63 -1.59 21.43 -4.25
CA TYR A 63 -1.10 21.22 -2.89
C TYR A 63 -1.39 22.40 -1.98
N GLN A 64 -0.91 23.58 -2.39
CA GLN A 64 -1.02 24.80 -1.60
C GLN A 64 -2.49 25.22 -1.41
N ARG A 65 -3.34 25.01 -2.42
CA ARG A 65 -4.80 25.20 -2.29
C ARG A 65 -5.41 24.26 -1.24
N GLY A 66 -5.04 22.98 -1.27
CA GLY A 66 -5.49 22.00 -0.27
C GLY A 66 -5.04 22.35 1.14
N VAL A 67 -3.77 22.74 1.32
CA VAL A 67 -3.23 23.19 2.62
C VAL A 67 -4.00 24.40 3.14
N THR A 68 -4.27 25.39 2.28
CA THR A 68 -5.02 26.60 2.66
C THR A 68 -6.43 26.26 3.14
N LYS A 69 -7.17 25.44 2.38
CA LYS A 69 -8.52 24.99 2.77
C LYS A 69 -8.54 24.21 4.08
N ARG A 70 -7.56 23.31 4.30
CA ARG A 70 -7.41 22.58 5.56
C ARG A 70 -7.20 23.53 6.76
N ARG A 71 -6.35 24.55 6.59
CA ARG A 71 -6.11 25.56 7.64
C ARG A 71 -7.36 26.36 7.94
N GLU A 72 -8.10 26.76 6.92
CA GLU A 72 -9.38 27.48 7.06
C GLU A 72 -10.41 26.64 7.84
N ILE A 73 -10.61 25.37 7.46
CA ILE A 73 -11.53 24.48 8.19
C ILE A 73 -11.09 24.30 9.64
N ARG A 74 -9.78 24.05 9.89
CA ARG A 74 -9.27 23.91 11.26
C ARG A 74 -9.43 25.20 12.08
N HIS A 75 -9.27 26.36 11.46
CA HIS A 75 -9.43 27.65 12.12
C HIS A 75 -10.90 27.93 12.49
N ASN A 76 -11.82 27.68 11.55
CA ASN A 76 -13.24 27.93 11.74
C ASN A 76 -13.92 26.87 12.63
N PHE A 77 -13.32 25.68 12.74
CA PHE A 77 -13.88 24.53 13.46
C PHE A 77 -12.81 23.77 14.28
N PRO A 78 -12.22 24.37 15.33
CA PRO A 78 -11.07 23.82 16.05
C PRO A 78 -11.36 22.52 16.81
N ASP A 79 -12.58 22.36 17.35
CA ASP A 79 -12.95 21.26 18.26
C ASP A 79 -13.84 20.19 17.60
N ARG A 80 -13.81 20.07 16.26
CA ARG A 80 -14.65 19.14 15.52
C ARG A 80 -13.83 17.92 15.05
N GLY A 81 -14.35 16.71 15.32
CA GLY A 81 -13.72 15.45 14.93
C GLY A 81 -13.75 15.18 13.41
N PHE A 82 -13.28 14.01 12.99
CA PHE A 82 -13.18 13.63 11.57
C PHE A 82 -14.50 13.48 10.82
N PHE A 83 -15.59 13.22 11.56
CA PHE A 83 -16.95 13.09 11.02
C PHE A 83 -17.90 13.88 11.92
N PRO A 84 -17.89 15.21 11.85
CA PRO A 84 -18.65 16.06 12.76
C PRO A 84 -20.16 16.03 12.46
N ALA A 85 -20.53 15.91 11.18
CA ALA A 85 -21.91 15.70 10.76
C ALA A 85 -22.30 14.22 10.88
N LYS A 86 -23.41 13.95 11.57
CA LYS A 86 -23.99 12.61 11.75
C LYS A 86 -25.44 12.51 11.27
N ASP A 87 -26.04 13.65 10.95
CA ASP A 87 -27.42 13.80 10.50
C ASP A 87 -27.58 15.08 9.65
N GLU A 88 -28.77 15.32 9.12
CA GLU A 88 -29.07 16.48 8.27
C GLU A 88 -28.88 17.82 9.01
N ILE A 89 -29.12 17.86 10.33
CA ILE A 89 -29.05 19.08 11.13
C ILE A 89 -27.58 19.47 11.31
N THR A 90 -26.75 18.53 11.78
CA THR A 90 -25.31 18.70 11.98
C THR A 90 -24.54 18.89 10.67
N PHE A 91 -25.05 18.36 9.55
CA PHE A 91 -24.49 18.63 8.22
C PHE A 91 -24.63 20.10 7.82
N LYS A 92 -25.73 20.77 8.18
CA LYS A 92 -25.90 22.21 7.92
C LYS A 92 -24.89 23.07 8.68
N GLU A 93 -24.43 22.61 9.84
CA GLU A 93 -23.41 23.29 10.65
C GLU A 93 -21.99 22.95 10.22
N THR A 94 -21.74 21.69 9.84
CA THR A 94 -20.41 21.16 9.51
C THR A 94 -20.46 20.28 8.26
N PRO A 95 -20.60 20.86 7.06
CA PRO A 95 -20.83 20.12 5.81
C PRO A 95 -19.54 19.51 5.23
N TRP A 96 -18.70 18.94 6.07
CA TRP A 96 -17.40 18.41 5.70
C TRP A 96 -17.05 17.18 6.54
N SER A 97 -16.18 16.34 5.99
CA SER A 97 -15.64 15.14 6.59
C SER A 97 -14.11 15.13 6.46
N ILE A 98 -13.46 14.13 7.05
CA ILE A 98 -12.03 13.90 6.84
C ILE A 98 -11.67 13.80 5.35
N TRP A 99 -12.55 13.25 4.52
CA TRP A 99 -12.29 13.07 3.08
C TRP A 99 -12.13 14.40 2.33
N ASP A 100 -12.79 15.45 2.81
CA ASP A 100 -12.65 16.81 2.28
C ASP A 100 -11.32 17.47 2.70
N LEU A 101 -10.69 16.94 3.75
CA LEU A 101 -9.40 17.40 4.27
C LEU A 101 -8.22 16.60 3.71
N VAL A 102 -8.39 15.31 3.41
CA VAL A 102 -7.33 14.43 2.91
C VAL A 102 -7.32 14.29 1.38
N THR A 103 -7.77 15.31 0.66
CA THR A 103 -7.70 15.30 -0.81
C THR A 103 -6.26 15.06 -1.27
N PRO A 104 -6.01 14.22 -2.28
CA PRO A 104 -4.69 14.03 -2.85
C PRO A 104 -4.19 15.40 -3.31
N SER A 105 -3.23 15.92 -2.56
CA SER A 105 -2.81 17.30 -2.72
C SER A 105 -1.48 17.41 -3.45
N TYR A 106 -0.80 16.30 -3.75
CA TYR A 106 0.41 16.31 -4.57
C TYR A 106 0.41 15.07 -5.47
N ASP A 107 0.24 15.28 -6.78
CA ASP A 107 0.06 14.18 -7.71
C ASP A 107 1.40 13.53 -8.08
N CYS A 108 1.37 12.20 -8.22
CA CYS A 108 2.52 11.44 -8.67
C CYS A 108 2.68 11.56 -10.19
N PRO A 109 3.86 11.99 -10.70
CA PRO A 109 4.12 12.03 -12.15
C PRO A 109 4.35 10.63 -12.76
N TRP A 110 4.54 9.62 -11.92
CA TRP A 110 4.80 8.22 -12.29
C TRP A 110 3.62 7.33 -11.91
N GLU A 111 3.82 6.02 -11.90
CA GLU A 111 2.86 5.05 -11.40
C GLU A 111 2.70 5.14 -9.88
N MET A 112 1.45 5.06 -9.41
CA MET A 112 1.14 4.89 -7.99
C MET A 112 0.89 3.42 -7.73
N GLU A 113 1.61 2.84 -6.79
CA GLU A 113 1.48 1.44 -6.41
C GLU A 113 1.49 1.31 -4.90
N ARG A 114 0.61 0.45 -4.37
CA ARG A 114 0.59 0.14 -2.95
C ARG A 114 1.44 -1.09 -2.70
N LEU A 115 2.53 -0.93 -1.96
CA LEU A 115 3.45 -2.01 -1.59
C LEU A 115 3.13 -2.51 -0.19
N GLY A 116 3.37 -3.79 0.07
CA GLY A 116 3.06 -4.46 1.33
C GLY A 116 1.59 -4.91 1.44
N ARG A 117 1.27 -5.56 2.56
CA ARG A 117 -0.02 -6.18 2.84
C ARG A 117 -1.17 -5.18 2.78
N ILE A 118 -2.32 -5.59 2.23
CA ILE A 118 -3.56 -4.80 2.27
C ILE A 118 -4.02 -4.67 3.72
N GLY A 119 -4.22 -3.45 4.20
CA GLY A 119 -4.53 -3.16 5.60
C GLY A 119 -3.39 -2.42 6.30
N GLU A 120 -3.02 -2.85 7.50
CA GLU A 120 -1.80 -2.38 8.15
C GLU A 120 -0.54 -2.87 7.41
N GLY A 121 0.55 -2.12 7.55
CA GLY A 121 1.86 -2.47 6.97
C GLY A 121 2.15 -1.90 5.58
N GLY A 122 1.14 -1.82 4.70
CA GLY A 122 1.37 -1.38 3.32
C GLY A 122 1.23 0.13 3.06
N TRP A 123 2.03 0.66 2.14
CA TRP A 123 2.13 2.09 1.80
C TRP A 123 2.00 2.35 0.30
N TRP A 124 1.43 3.50 -0.06
CA TRP A 124 1.40 3.98 -1.45
C TRP A 124 2.71 4.66 -1.82
N ILE A 125 3.34 4.18 -2.90
CA ILE A 125 4.60 4.69 -3.43
C ILE A 125 4.38 5.25 -4.83
N CYS A 126 5.00 6.40 -5.06
CA CYS A 126 5.07 7.05 -6.36
C CYS A 126 6.35 6.63 -7.09
N GLY A 127 6.22 5.93 -8.22
CA GLY A 127 7.33 5.67 -9.13
C GLY A 127 8.31 4.59 -8.68
N ILE A 128 7.84 3.49 -8.08
CA ILE A 128 8.74 2.41 -7.63
C ILE A 128 9.63 1.86 -8.76
N SER A 129 9.16 1.88 -10.01
CA SER A 129 9.94 1.49 -11.19
C SER A 129 11.23 2.30 -11.36
N LYS A 130 11.30 3.51 -10.80
CA LYS A 130 12.48 4.38 -10.86
C LYS A 130 13.62 3.91 -9.95
N PHE A 131 13.33 3.02 -9.00
CA PHE A 131 14.29 2.59 -7.98
C PHE A 131 14.77 1.14 -8.18
N ILE A 132 14.16 0.36 -9.07
CA ILE A 132 14.47 -1.07 -9.30
C ILE A 132 15.97 -1.30 -9.54
N GLU A 133 16.55 -0.55 -10.48
CA GLU A 133 17.96 -0.69 -10.89
C GLU A 133 18.88 0.40 -10.32
N LYS A 134 18.38 1.24 -9.40
CA LYS A 134 19.11 2.41 -8.91
C LYS A 134 20.12 2.02 -7.83
N GLU A 135 21.38 2.44 -8.01
CA GLU A 135 22.45 2.31 -7.03
C GLU A 135 23.31 3.59 -6.96
N PRO A 136 23.74 4.03 -5.76
CA PRO A 136 23.28 3.55 -4.46
C PRO A 136 21.80 3.90 -4.24
N CYS A 137 21.09 3.07 -3.48
CA CYS A 137 19.71 3.32 -3.06
C CYS A 137 19.55 2.97 -1.58
N VAL A 138 19.11 3.94 -0.79
CA VAL A 138 18.89 3.79 0.65
C VAL A 138 17.48 4.24 0.96
N VAL A 139 16.75 3.42 1.73
CA VAL A 139 15.39 3.70 2.20
C VAL A 139 15.41 3.76 3.71
N TYR A 140 15.04 4.90 4.29
CA TYR A 140 14.76 5.02 5.72
C TYR A 140 13.28 4.72 5.96
N SER A 141 12.99 3.63 6.66
CA SER A 141 11.63 3.25 7.03
C SER A 141 11.39 3.51 8.50
N PHE A 142 10.33 4.25 8.84
CA PHE A 142 10.00 4.65 10.21
C PHE A 142 8.68 4.06 10.65
N GLY A 143 8.62 3.58 11.90
CA GLY A 143 7.45 2.88 12.43
C GLY A 143 7.35 1.45 11.92
N VAL A 144 8.51 0.80 11.75
CA VAL A 144 8.61 -0.62 11.42
C VAL A 144 8.15 -1.43 12.64
N GLY A 145 6.84 -1.67 12.69
CA GLY A 145 6.19 -2.45 13.74
C GLY A 145 6.33 -3.95 13.51
N ASN A 146 5.26 -4.70 13.80
CA ASN A 146 5.23 -6.15 13.62
C ASN A 146 5.00 -6.59 12.16
N ASP A 147 4.71 -5.66 11.25
CA ASP A 147 4.51 -5.92 9.83
C ASP A 147 5.67 -5.28 9.07
N SER A 148 6.46 -6.10 8.37
CA SER A 148 7.53 -5.62 7.50
C SER A 148 7.30 -6.00 6.03
N SER A 149 6.04 -6.15 5.64
CA SER A 149 5.66 -6.52 4.27
C SER A 149 6.01 -5.44 3.25
N PHE A 150 5.97 -4.17 3.65
CA PHE A 150 6.41 -3.05 2.82
C PHE A 150 7.91 -3.12 2.55
N GLU A 151 8.72 -3.30 3.59
CA GLU A 151 10.17 -3.41 3.50
C GLU A 151 10.58 -4.64 2.70
N ALA A 152 9.94 -5.78 2.95
CA ALA A 152 10.16 -7.00 2.21
C ALA A 152 9.86 -6.82 0.71
N GLU A 153 8.78 -6.11 0.35
CA GLU A 153 8.44 -5.87 -1.06
C GLU A 153 9.47 -4.94 -1.74
N ILE A 154 9.90 -3.87 -1.06
CA ILE A 154 11.00 -3.01 -1.56
C ILE A 154 12.28 -3.84 -1.75
N LEU A 155 12.68 -4.65 -0.77
CA LEU A 155 13.87 -5.49 -0.84
C LEU A 155 13.78 -6.51 -1.97
N SER A 156 12.60 -7.07 -2.25
CA SER A 156 12.41 -8.06 -3.32
C SER A 156 12.48 -7.47 -4.74
N ARG A 157 12.18 -6.17 -4.89
CA ARG A 157 12.01 -5.51 -6.20
C ARG A 157 13.14 -4.56 -6.56
N THR A 158 13.96 -4.18 -5.59
CA THR A 158 14.99 -3.15 -5.76
C THR A 158 16.31 -3.59 -5.18
N LYS A 159 17.38 -2.92 -5.61
CA LYS A 159 18.72 -3.08 -5.03
C LYS A 159 18.96 -2.21 -3.80
N CYS A 160 17.90 -1.57 -3.27
CA CYS A 160 18.01 -0.67 -2.15
C CYS A 160 18.39 -1.40 -0.85
N GLU A 161 19.07 -0.68 0.02
CA GLU A 161 19.22 -1.03 1.43
C GLU A 161 18.14 -0.32 2.25
N ILE A 162 17.59 -1.01 3.25
CA ILE A 162 16.57 -0.49 4.15
C ILE A 162 17.17 -0.29 5.53
N TRP A 163 16.94 0.90 6.07
CA TRP A 163 17.26 1.29 7.44
C TRP A 163 15.95 1.53 8.18
N GLY A 164 15.51 0.51 8.90
CA GLY A 164 14.26 0.46 9.64
C GLY A 164 14.41 1.02 11.06
N HIS A 165 13.45 1.83 11.48
CA HIS A 165 13.46 2.51 12.77
C HIS A 165 12.13 2.37 13.50
N ASP A 166 12.15 1.75 14.69
CA ASP A 166 11.00 1.77 15.60
C ASP A 166 11.45 1.73 17.07
N GLN A 167 11.03 2.73 17.84
CA GLN A 167 11.41 2.83 19.25
C GLN A 167 10.57 1.94 20.19
N HIS A 168 9.39 1.49 19.76
CA HIS A 168 8.38 0.85 20.62
C HIS A 168 8.39 -0.67 20.56
N VAL A 169 9.04 -1.28 19.56
CA VAL A 169 9.09 -2.74 19.45
C VAL A 169 10.01 -3.37 20.50
N PRO A 170 9.62 -4.53 21.08
CA PRO A 170 10.44 -5.25 22.05
C PRO A 170 11.55 -6.03 21.32
N GLY A 171 12.72 -5.42 21.17
CA GLY A 171 13.92 -6.07 20.61
C GLY A 171 14.29 -5.59 19.22
N PHE A 172 15.16 -6.35 18.57
CA PHE A 172 15.72 -6.06 17.26
C PHE A 172 15.04 -6.97 16.24
N ASN A 173 14.03 -6.50 15.51
CA ASN A 173 13.76 -7.12 14.22
C ASN A 173 12.77 -6.39 13.34
N PHE A 174 12.95 -6.59 12.03
CA PHE A 174 11.86 -6.62 11.07
C PHE A 174 10.94 -7.84 11.33
N GLY A 175 9.69 -7.74 10.87
CA GLY A 175 8.74 -8.85 10.86
C GLY A 175 9.20 -10.06 10.05
N GLU A 176 8.43 -11.15 10.11
CA GLU A 176 8.73 -12.42 9.44
C GLU A 176 8.79 -12.31 7.91
N GLU A 177 8.24 -11.24 7.34
CA GLU A 177 8.26 -10.97 5.91
C GLU A 177 9.66 -10.69 5.38
N VAL A 178 10.57 -10.16 6.22
CA VAL A 178 11.98 -9.97 5.86
C VAL A 178 12.74 -11.29 6.06
N THR A 179 12.90 -12.00 4.95
CA THR A 179 13.59 -13.31 4.89
C THR A 179 15.10 -13.20 5.15
N GLU A 180 15.75 -14.34 5.42
CA GLU A 180 17.19 -14.38 5.70
C GLU A 180 18.04 -13.81 4.54
N GLU A 181 17.64 -14.06 3.30
CA GLU A 181 18.34 -13.55 2.10
C GLU A 181 18.29 -12.01 2.00
N MET A 182 17.29 -11.39 2.61
CA MET A 182 17.11 -9.94 2.62
C MET A 182 17.91 -9.25 3.73
N ARG A 183 18.33 -10.00 4.78
CA ARG A 183 18.99 -9.45 5.99
C ARG A 183 20.25 -8.66 5.67
N ALA A 184 20.99 -9.05 4.62
CA ALA A 184 22.21 -8.36 4.22
C ALA A 184 21.98 -6.89 3.81
N ARG A 185 20.74 -6.52 3.44
CA ARG A 185 20.33 -5.17 3.04
C ARG A 185 19.29 -4.57 3.97
N ALA A 186 18.99 -5.20 5.10
CA ALA A 186 17.95 -4.77 6.03
C ALA A 186 18.57 -4.52 7.41
N HIS A 187 18.73 -3.25 7.75
CA HIS A 187 19.33 -2.78 8.98
C HIS A 187 18.25 -2.23 9.89
N PHE A 188 18.22 -2.64 11.16
CA PHE A 188 17.19 -2.20 12.10
C PHE A 188 17.80 -1.44 13.27
N GLU A 189 17.24 -0.28 13.59
CA GLU A 189 17.55 0.42 14.81
C GLU A 189 16.31 0.68 15.62
N ARG A 190 16.49 0.50 16.92
CA ARG A 190 15.49 0.80 17.90
C ARG A 190 15.52 2.32 18.19
N ASN A 191 15.16 3.18 17.26
CA ASN A 191 15.12 4.64 17.45
C ASN A 191 13.86 5.22 16.80
N GLY A 192 13.39 6.37 17.31
CA GLY A 192 12.31 7.15 16.71
C GLY A 192 12.85 8.39 16.01
N ALA A 193 12.20 8.83 14.94
CA ALA A 193 12.50 10.09 14.29
C ALA A 193 11.93 11.26 15.10
N ASN A 194 12.72 12.33 15.29
CA ASN A 194 12.28 13.54 15.95
C ASN A 194 12.94 14.79 15.35
N SER A 195 12.46 15.98 15.72
CA SER A 195 13.04 17.26 15.29
C SER A 195 14.40 17.56 15.93
N ALA A 196 14.69 16.96 17.08
CA ALA A 196 15.97 17.06 17.78
C ALA A 196 16.36 15.71 18.39
N THR A 197 17.66 15.47 18.48
CA THR A 197 18.20 14.25 19.06
C THR A 197 18.13 14.30 20.58
N ASP A 198 17.53 13.27 21.15
CA ASP A 198 17.39 12.98 22.57
C ASP A 198 17.64 11.48 22.77
N ASP A 199 18.92 11.14 22.96
CA ASP A 199 19.38 9.77 23.08
C ASP A 199 18.77 9.06 24.31
N ALA A 200 18.40 9.80 25.37
CA ALA A 200 17.78 9.24 26.57
C ALA A 200 16.41 8.62 26.27
N ASN A 201 15.68 9.22 25.32
CA ASN A 201 14.39 8.73 24.86
C ASN A 201 14.48 7.96 23.52
N ARG A 202 15.70 7.70 23.02
CA ARG A 202 15.95 7.03 21.73
C ARG A 202 15.31 7.76 20.55
N LEU A 203 15.28 9.09 20.63
CA LEU A 203 14.80 9.97 19.57
C LEU A 203 15.99 10.60 18.85
N VAL A 204 16.00 10.53 17.53
CA VAL A 204 17.14 10.99 16.73
C VAL A 204 16.63 11.74 15.50
N THR A 205 17.34 12.78 15.07
CA THR A 205 17.04 13.45 13.79
C THR A 205 17.39 12.53 12.62
N ILE A 206 16.69 12.68 11.50
CA ILE A 206 17.01 11.91 10.28
C ILE A 206 18.45 12.22 9.84
N GLN A 207 18.90 13.47 9.97
CA GLN A 207 20.25 13.91 9.64
C GLN A 207 21.31 13.21 10.51
N ASP A 208 21.07 13.06 11.81
CA ASP A 208 21.99 12.36 12.70
C ASP A 208 22.01 10.86 12.42
N MET A 209 20.86 10.23 12.13
CA MET A 209 20.80 8.82 11.70
C MET A 209 21.64 8.61 10.43
N MET A 210 21.46 9.47 9.44
CA MET A 210 22.23 9.43 8.21
C MET A 210 23.72 9.57 8.44
N LYS A 211 24.13 10.55 9.25
CA LYS A 211 25.52 10.76 9.62
C LYS A 211 26.13 9.55 10.31
N ARG A 212 25.39 8.91 11.24
CA ARG A 212 25.81 7.68 11.94
C ARG A 212 26.01 6.52 10.97
N ASN A 213 25.19 6.45 9.92
CA ASN A 213 25.22 5.39 8.90
C ASN A 213 26.18 5.71 7.74
N GLY A 214 26.85 6.87 7.75
CA GLY A 214 27.77 7.28 6.68
C GLY A 214 27.07 7.75 5.40
N HIS A 215 25.81 8.17 5.48
CA HIS A 215 25.02 8.70 4.36
C HIS A 215 25.01 10.24 4.36
N ASP A 216 25.23 10.85 3.20
CA ASP A 216 25.49 12.30 3.03
C ASP A 216 24.41 13.07 2.24
N TYR A 217 23.39 12.40 1.71
CA TYR A 217 22.36 13.00 0.84
C TYR A 217 20.93 12.85 1.40
N MET A 218 20.15 13.93 1.34
CA MET A 218 18.68 13.90 1.36
C MET A 218 18.15 14.21 -0.04
#